data_AF-A0A443Q2Y2-F1
#
_entry.id   AF-A0A443Q2Y2-F1
#
_cell.length_a   1.000
_cell.length_b   1.000
_cell.length_c   1.000
_cell.angle_alpha   90.00
_cell.angle_beta   90.00
_cell.angle_gamma   90.00
#
_symmetry.space_group_name_H-M   'P 1'
#
loop_
_entity.id
_entity.type
_entity.pdbx_description
1 polymer ?
#
loop_
_entity_poly.entity_id
_entity_poly.type
_entity_poly.pdbx_seq_one_letter_code
_entity_poly.pdbx_strand_id
1 'polypeptide(L)'
;MATEKEATSEVFDYERSDLPMWERHEKWMASVGRVYKDEAEKARRLKIFTESVEYIESFNKQEGQTYSLGINEYMDLTPKEMRGWCIMSHWVRPGKDGEAELVEYSDNEEEDLEHLEAQSKPSTKD
;
A
#
# COMPACT_ATOMS: atom_id res chain seq x y z
N MET A 1 -3.86 28.78 27.19
CA MET A 1 -4.07 28.45 25.78
C MET A 1 -2.86 27.63 25.36
N ALA A 2 -3.02 26.31 25.28
CA ALA A 2 -1.93 25.40 24.99
C ALA A 2 -2.03 25.00 23.52
N THR A 3 -1.10 25.49 22.72
CA THR A 3 -0.88 25.00 21.36
C THR A 3 0.52 24.42 21.33
N GLU A 4 0.59 23.11 21.50
CA GLU A 4 1.75 22.31 21.11
C GLU A 4 1.20 20.95 20.69
N LYS A 5 1.28 20.69 19.38
CA LYS A 5 1.37 19.34 18.82
C LYS A 5 2.35 19.44 17.66
N GLU A 6 3.63 19.43 18.00
CA GLU A 6 4.63 18.88 17.08
C GLU A 6 4.36 17.38 16.98
N ALA A 7 4.02 16.93 15.79
CA ALA A 7 4.04 15.52 15.41
C ALA A 7 4.91 15.44 14.16
N THR A 8 6.10 14.89 14.36
CA THR A 8 7.06 14.54 13.32
C THR A 8 6.50 13.45 12.41
N SER A 9 6.31 13.79 11.16
CA SER A 9 6.21 12.88 10.02
C SER A 9 6.65 13.75 8.87
N GLU A 10 7.75 13.41 8.19
CA GLU A 10 8.14 14.08 6.97
C GLU A 10 7.01 13.86 5.95
N VAL A 11 6.04 14.77 5.96
CA VAL A 11 5.13 14.96 4.86
C VAL A 11 6.06 15.31 3.71
N PHE A 12 6.27 14.36 2.81
CA PHE A 12 6.93 14.65 1.55
C PHE A 12 6.21 15.87 0.98
N ASP A 13 6.91 17.01 0.92
CA ASP A 13 6.42 18.30 0.44
C ASP A 13 6.13 18.17 -1.06
N TYR A 14 5.11 17.39 -1.38
CA TYR A 14 4.68 17.03 -2.71
C TYR A 14 3.62 18.03 -3.17
N GLU A 15 3.92 19.31 -3.00
CA GLU A 15 3.11 20.40 -3.55
C GLU A 15 3.67 20.80 -4.92
N ARG A 16 3.24 20.07 -5.96
CA ARG A 16 2.83 20.71 -7.21
C ARG A 16 1.98 19.78 -8.08
N SER A 17 0.68 20.10 -8.14
CA SER A 17 -0.32 19.49 -9.02
C SER A 17 -0.01 19.66 -10.52
N ASP A 18 0.96 20.49 -10.89
CA ASP A 18 1.08 21.01 -12.25
C ASP A 18 2.04 20.17 -13.12
N LEU A 19 2.77 19.24 -12.51
CA LEU A 19 3.71 18.38 -13.21
C LEU A 19 3.00 17.18 -13.87
N PRO A 20 3.45 16.75 -15.05
CA PRO A 20 2.94 15.53 -15.66
C PRO A 20 3.28 14.30 -14.82
N MET A 21 2.44 13.26 -14.86
CA MET A 21 2.57 12.06 -14.02
C MET A 21 3.90 11.32 -14.20
N TRP A 22 4.48 11.33 -15.40
CA TRP A 22 5.80 10.73 -15.62
C TRP A 22 6.90 11.49 -14.87
N GLU A 23 6.86 12.82 -14.79
CA GLU A 23 7.89 13.60 -14.08
C GLU A 23 7.75 13.44 -12.56
N ARG A 24 6.49 13.39 -12.10
CA ARG A 24 6.12 13.02 -10.74
C ARG A 24 6.69 11.66 -10.33
N HIS A 25 6.54 10.66 -11.19
CA HIS A 25 7.09 9.32 -11.00
C HIS A 25 8.63 9.31 -10.95
N GLU A 26 9.31 10.05 -11.84
CA GLU A 26 10.78 10.20 -11.79
C GLU A 26 11.27 10.81 -10.48
N LYS A 27 10.60 11.86 -9.99
CA LYS A 27 10.95 12.51 -8.71
C LYS A 27 10.76 11.56 -7.54
N TRP A 28 9.64 10.83 -7.53
CA TRP A 28 9.38 9.81 -6.51
C TRP A 28 10.40 8.67 -6.56
N MET A 29 10.75 8.17 -7.76
CA MET A 29 11.78 7.14 -7.90
C MET A 29 13.13 7.61 -7.35
N ALA A 30 13.53 8.84 -7.68
CA ALA A 30 14.78 9.43 -7.20
C ALA A 30 14.78 9.59 -5.68
N SER A 31 13.63 9.93 -5.07
CA SER A 31 13.53 10.14 -3.64
C SER A 31 13.55 8.84 -2.82
N VAL A 32 12.93 7.77 -3.33
CA VAL A 32 12.92 6.44 -2.66
C VAL A 32 14.09 5.54 -3.10
N GLY A 33 14.87 5.96 -4.11
CA GLY A 33 15.95 5.16 -4.68
C GLY A 33 15.47 4.00 -5.56
N ARG A 34 14.31 4.10 -6.20
CA ARG A 34 13.75 3.04 -7.06
C ARG A 34 14.44 3.04 -8.42
N VAL A 35 14.89 1.85 -8.85
CA VAL A 35 15.45 1.60 -10.19
C VAL A 35 14.79 0.37 -10.78
N TYR A 36 14.31 0.47 -12.02
CA TYR A 36 13.68 -0.65 -12.73
C TYR A 36 14.66 -1.34 -13.67
N LYS A 37 14.34 -2.60 -13.99
CA LYS A 37 15.16 -3.46 -14.86
C LYS A 37 15.21 -2.95 -16.30
N ASP A 38 14.07 -2.53 -16.83
CA ASP A 38 13.91 -2.12 -18.21
C ASP A 38 12.78 -1.08 -18.35
N GLU A 39 12.69 -0.47 -19.55
CA GLU A 39 11.69 0.56 -19.86
C GLU A 39 10.26 0.02 -19.84
N ALA A 40 10.07 -1.26 -20.16
CA ALA A 40 8.74 -1.88 -20.16
C ALA A 40 8.18 -2.02 -18.74
N GLU A 41 9.00 -2.47 -17.79
CA GLU A 41 8.63 -2.50 -16.38
C GLU A 41 8.44 -1.08 -15.82
N LYS A 42 9.30 -0.13 -16.20
CA LYS A 42 9.12 1.28 -15.82
C LYS A 42 7.78 1.83 -16.29
N ALA A 43 7.37 1.55 -17.52
CA ALA A 43 6.07 1.96 -18.04
C ALA A 43 4.90 1.31 -17.29
N ARG A 44 5.02 0.02 -16.95
CA ARG A 44 4.01 -0.69 -16.14
C ARG A 44 3.87 -0.08 -14.74
N ARG A 45 5.01 0.19 -14.09
CA ARG A 45 5.08 0.77 -12.74
C ARG A 45 4.61 2.21 -12.70
N LEU A 46 4.87 3.00 -13.76
CA LEU A 46 4.30 4.34 -13.92
C LEU A 46 2.77 4.32 -13.94
N LYS A 47 2.15 3.32 -14.59
CA LYS A 47 0.68 3.18 -14.61
C LYS A 47 0.13 2.96 -13.19
N ILE A 48 0.73 2.04 -12.44
CA ILE A 48 0.34 1.74 -11.05
C ILE A 48 0.52 2.96 -10.14
N PHE A 49 1.65 3.66 -10.30
CA PHE A 49 1.92 4.91 -9.60
C PHE A 49 0.86 5.97 -9.89
N THR A 50 0.45 6.12 -11.15
CA THR A 50 -0.58 7.08 -11.55
C THR A 50 -1.91 6.75 -10.89
N GLU A 51 -2.37 5.50 -10.98
CA GLU A 51 -3.62 5.04 -10.35
C GLU A 51 -3.61 5.26 -8.83
N SER A 52 -2.47 5.03 -8.18
CA SER A 52 -2.32 5.23 -6.73
C SER A 52 -2.36 6.71 -6.35
N VAL A 53 -1.70 7.59 -7.11
CA VAL A 53 -1.73 9.05 -6.88
C VAL A 53 -3.14 9.59 -7.07
N GLU A 54 -3.83 9.20 -8.14
CA GLU A 54 -5.23 9.61 -8.39
C GLU A 54 -6.17 9.13 -7.28
N TYR A 55 -5.96 7.91 -6.76
CA TYR A 55 -6.72 7.42 -5.61
C TYR A 55 -6.50 8.28 -4.37
N ILE A 56 -5.24 8.62 -4.04
CA ILE A 56 -4.91 9.47 -2.91
C ILE A 56 -5.52 10.87 -3.05
N GLU A 57 -5.38 11.49 -4.22
CA GLU A 57 -5.95 12.81 -4.50
C GLU A 57 -7.48 12.80 -4.38
N SER A 58 -8.14 11.75 -4.89
CA SER A 58 -9.59 11.56 -4.78
C SER A 58 -10.02 11.34 -3.32
N PHE A 59 -9.34 10.46 -2.60
CA PHE A 59 -9.62 10.14 -1.19
C PHE A 59 -9.48 11.37 -0.30
N ASN A 60 -8.38 12.12 -0.44
CA ASN A 60 -8.12 13.31 0.35
C ASN A 60 -9.08 14.48 0.03
N LYS A 61 -9.71 14.48 -1.15
CA LYS A 61 -10.71 15.48 -1.54
C LYS A 61 -12.09 15.21 -0.94
N GLN A 62 -12.38 13.97 -0.52
CA GLN A 62 -13.67 13.62 0.07
C GLN A 62 -13.82 14.25 1.45
N GLU A 63 -14.99 14.83 1.71
CA GLU A 63 -15.33 15.35 3.04
C GLU A 63 -15.62 14.21 4.02
N GLY A 64 -15.31 14.40 5.30
CA GLY A 64 -15.59 13.42 6.36
C GLY A 64 -14.48 12.39 6.61
N GLN A 65 -13.35 12.49 5.90
CA GLN A 65 -12.17 11.68 6.21
C GLN A 65 -11.52 12.14 7.51
N THR A 66 -11.21 11.20 8.39
CA THR A 66 -10.53 11.45 9.68
C THR A 66 -9.00 11.37 9.57
N TYR A 67 -8.50 10.96 8.39
CA TYR A 67 -7.08 10.84 8.06
C TYR A 67 -6.86 11.16 6.58
N SER A 68 -5.62 11.46 6.23
CA SER A 68 -5.18 11.70 4.86
C SER A 68 -4.23 10.59 4.41
N LEU A 69 -4.29 10.25 3.13
CA LEU A 69 -3.30 9.40 2.48
C LEU A 69 -2.16 10.25 1.91
N GLY A 70 -0.97 9.65 1.83
CA GLY A 70 0.22 10.30 1.30
C GLY A 70 0.99 9.35 0.39
N ILE A 71 1.80 9.92 -0.49
CA ILE A 71 2.71 9.16 -1.36
C ILE A 71 3.74 8.45 -0.49
N ASN A 72 3.91 7.14 -0.71
CA ASN A 72 4.80 6.28 0.07
C ASN A 72 5.76 5.46 -0.82
N GLU A 73 6.56 4.55 -0.26
CA GLU A 73 7.53 3.73 -1.01
C GLU A 73 6.92 2.57 -1.82
N TYR A 74 5.63 2.31 -1.64
CA TYR A 74 4.86 1.19 -2.23
C TYR A 74 3.93 1.64 -3.36
N MET A 75 4.08 2.87 -3.83
CA MET A 75 3.18 3.50 -4.81
C MET A 75 3.21 2.84 -6.19
N ASP A 76 4.23 2.03 -6.49
CA ASP A 76 4.33 1.27 -7.72
C ASP A 76 3.92 -0.20 -7.58
N LEU A 77 3.38 -0.60 -6.42
CA LEU A 77 2.91 -1.96 -6.16
C LEU A 77 1.39 -2.06 -6.29
N THR A 78 0.94 -3.15 -6.88
CA THR A 78 -0.48 -3.53 -6.81
C THR A 78 -0.84 -3.99 -5.39
N PRO A 79 -2.12 -3.90 -4.97
CA PRO A 79 -2.56 -4.43 -3.68
C PRO A 79 -2.18 -5.90 -3.47
N LYS A 80 -2.22 -6.71 -4.53
CA LYS A 80 -1.79 -8.12 -4.52
C LYS A 80 -0.29 -8.27 -4.30
N GLU A 81 0.55 -7.50 -5.00
CA GLU A 81 2.01 -7.50 -4.80
C GLU A 81 2.37 -7.02 -3.38
N MET A 82 1.73 -5.96 -2.89
CA MET A 82 1.93 -5.45 -1.54
C MET A 82 1.51 -6.49 -0.49
N ARG A 83 0.35 -7.12 -0.68
CA ARG A 83 -0.10 -8.22 0.18
C ARG A 83 0.98 -9.29 0.15
N GLY A 84 1.29 -9.87 -1.02
CA GLY A 84 2.32 -10.89 -1.24
C GLY A 84 3.63 -10.63 -0.48
N TRP A 85 4.10 -9.38 -0.48
CA TRP A 85 5.31 -8.99 0.24
C TRP A 85 5.17 -9.00 1.77
N CYS A 86 4.06 -8.49 2.30
CA CYS A 86 3.78 -8.47 3.74
C CYS A 86 3.71 -9.87 4.36
N ILE A 87 3.23 -10.84 3.59
CA ILE A 87 3.02 -12.23 4.03
C ILE A 87 4.30 -13.05 3.94
N MET A 88 5.07 -12.87 2.86
CA MET A 88 6.39 -13.50 2.72
C MET A 88 7.36 -13.04 3.81
N SER A 89 7.20 -11.81 4.32
CA SER A 89 8.05 -11.27 5.37
C SER A 89 7.68 -11.76 6.78
N HIS A 90 6.50 -12.35 7.01
CA HIS A 90 5.99 -12.64 8.37
C HIS A 90 4.99 -13.83 8.52
N TRP A 91 4.95 -14.89 7.69
CA TRP A 91 4.07 -16.04 7.98
C TRP A 91 4.62 -17.41 7.56
N VAL A 92 5.38 -18.06 8.46
CA VAL A 92 5.30 -19.52 8.61
C VAL A 92 4.23 -19.78 9.66
N ARG A 93 3.05 -20.25 9.25
CA ARG A 93 2.08 -20.77 10.23
C ARG A 93 2.67 -22.05 10.81
N PRO A 94 2.77 -22.21 12.15
CA PRO A 94 3.03 -23.54 12.69
C PRO A 94 1.83 -24.42 12.31
N GLY A 95 2.08 -25.47 11.53
CA GLY A 95 1.08 -26.48 11.23
C GLY A 95 0.57 -27.13 12.51
N LYS A 96 -0.60 -27.76 12.44
CA LYS A 96 -1.26 -28.40 13.59
C LYS A 96 -0.43 -29.54 14.22
N ASP A 97 0.60 -29.98 13.52
CA ASP A 97 1.55 -31.06 13.83
C ASP A 97 3.01 -30.57 13.95
N GLY A 98 3.26 -29.26 13.81
CA GLY A 98 4.61 -28.68 13.86
C GLY A 98 5.33 -28.64 12.51
N GLU A 99 4.69 -29.02 11.40
CA GLU A 99 5.25 -28.80 10.07
C GLU A 99 4.87 -27.41 9.51
N ALA A 100 5.77 -26.79 8.76
CA ALA A 100 5.52 -25.50 8.15
C ALA A 100 4.59 -25.66 6.94
N GLU A 101 3.36 -25.14 7.01
CA GLU A 101 2.43 -25.13 5.88
C GLU A 101 2.66 -23.88 5.02
N LEU A 102 3.01 -24.10 3.74
CA LEU A 102 3.06 -23.04 2.72
C LEU A 102 1.64 -22.64 2.34
N VAL A 103 1.24 -21.42 2.68
CA VAL A 103 -0.05 -20.87 2.24
C VAL A 103 0.10 -20.42 0.80
N GLU A 104 -0.53 -21.15 -0.13
CA GLU A 104 -0.65 -20.73 -1.52
C GLU A 104 -1.65 -19.58 -1.62
N TYR A 105 -1.32 -18.56 -2.41
CA TYR A 105 -2.23 -17.45 -2.69
C TYR A 105 -3.29 -17.88 -3.70
N SER A 106 -4.55 -17.88 -3.29
CA SER A 106 -5.66 -17.96 -4.22
C SER A 106 -5.69 -16.69 -5.06
N ASP A 107 -5.84 -16.82 -6.38
CA ASP A 107 -6.02 -15.69 -7.29
C ASP A 107 -7.42 -15.02 -7.15
N ASN A 108 -8.26 -15.52 -6.24
CA ASN A 108 -9.65 -15.13 -6.08
C ASN A 108 -9.83 -14.11 -4.94
N GLU A 109 -9.94 -12.83 -5.29
CA GLU A 109 -10.08 -11.71 -4.34
C GLU A 109 -11.27 -11.82 -3.38
N GLU A 110 -12.32 -12.56 -3.78
CA GLU A 110 -13.57 -12.69 -3.02
C GLU A 110 -13.45 -13.70 -1.86
N GLU A 111 -12.68 -14.78 -2.04
CA GLU A 111 -12.42 -15.78 -0.98
C GLU A 111 -11.51 -15.23 0.12
N ASP A 112 -10.56 -14.37 -0.24
CA ASP A 112 -9.61 -13.78 0.71
C ASP A 112 -10.28 -12.75 1.64
N LEU A 113 -11.29 -12.02 1.15
CA LEU A 113 -12.10 -11.10 1.96
C LEU A 113 -13.02 -11.87 2.91
N GLU A 114 -13.64 -12.96 2.45
CA GLU A 114 -14.47 -13.83 3.29
C GLU A 114 -13.66 -14.46 4.44
N HIS A 115 -12.40 -14.86 4.18
CA HIS A 115 -11.50 -15.42 5.19
C HIS A 115 -11.05 -14.39 6.24
N LEU A 116 -10.93 -13.11 5.87
CA LEU A 116 -10.60 -12.01 6.77
C LEU A 116 -11.82 -11.59 7.62
N GLU A 117 -13.01 -11.52 7.03
CA GLU A 117 -14.24 -11.22 7.76
C GLU A 117 -14.61 -12.34 8.75
N ALA A 118 -14.33 -13.60 8.41
CA ALA A 118 -14.52 -14.74 9.31
C ALA A 118 -13.65 -14.67 10.58
N GLN A 119 -12.44 -14.09 10.48
CA GLN A 119 -11.51 -13.90 11.61
C GLN A 119 -11.80 -12.64 12.42
N SER A 120 -12.55 -11.68 11.87
CA SER A 120 -13.00 -10.46 12.56
C SER A 120 -14.28 -10.66 13.37
N LYS A 121 -14.95 -11.82 13.29
CA LYS A 121 -16.10 -12.11 14.15
C LYS A 121 -15.62 -12.25 15.60
N PRO A 122 -16.16 -11.47 16.56
CA PRO A 122 -15.78 -11.61 17.95
C PRO A 122 -16.09 -13.03 18.40
N SER A 123 -15.09 -13.70 18.96
CA SER A 123 -15.28 -14.95 19.70
C SER A 123 -16.22 -14.64 20.86
N THR A 124 -17.51 -14.94 20.70
CA THR A 124 -18.44 -15.06 21.82
C THR A 124 -17.98 -16.28 22.60
N LYS A 125 -17.19 -16.01 23.63
CA LYS A 125 -16.82 -17.00 24.64
C LYS A 125 -17.92 -16.95 25.70
N ASP A 126 -18.87 -17.87 25.58
CA ASP A 126 -19.76 -18.25 26.69
C ASP A 126 -18.97 -18.99 27.79
#